data_AF-A0A4Y2BG67-F1
#
_entry.id   AF-A0A4Y2BG67-F1
#
_cell.length_a   1.000
_cell.length_b   1.000
_cell.length_c   1.000
_cell.angle_alpha   90.00
_cell.angle_beta   90.00
_cell.angle_gamma   90.00
#
_symmetry.space_group_name_H-M   'P 1'
#
loop_
_entity.id
_entity.type
_entity.pdbx_description
1 polymer ?
#
loop_
_entity_poly.entity_id
_entity_poly.type
_entity_poly.pdbx_seq_one_letter_code
_entity_poly.pdbx_strand_id
1 'polypeptide(L)' 'DSGYPQELHLHTPYSTVSTGSAEEQYNAAHSRGRCVVERCNGVLKNRFRCLLKHRTLHYMPEVACSIINS' A
#
# COMPACT_ATOMS: atom_id res chain seq x y z
N ASP A 1 8.49 -5.95 4.68
CA ASP A 1 8.08 -7.07 3.83
C ASP A 1 8.99 -8.27 4.00
N SER A 2 10.29 -8.03 4.19
CA SER A 2 11.32 -8.98 4.62
C SER A 2 11.05 -9.76 5.93
N GLY A 3 9.92 -9.54 6.60
CA GLY A 3 9.51 -10.29 7.78
C GLY A 3 8.72 -11.56 7.47
N TYR A 4 8.40 -11.81 6.19
CA TYR A 4 7.64 -12.97 5.74
C TYR A 4 8.42 -13.77 4.70
N PRO A 5 8.35 -15.12 4.74
CA PRO A 5 8.90 -15.96 3.68
C PRO A 5 8.15 -15.72 2.36
N GLN A 6 8.81 -15.99 1.23
CA GLN A 6 8.17 -15.98 -0.06
C GLN A 6 7.30 -17.23 -0.21
N GLU A 7 6.01 -17.03 -0.45
CA GLU A 7 5.02 -18.11 -0.62
C GLU A 7 4.32 -17.98 -1.97
N LEU A 8 3.61 -19.03 -2.39
CA LEU A 8 2.83 -19.03 -3.63
C LEU A 8 1.85 -17.85 -3.73
N HIS A 9 1.32 -17.42 -2.58
CA HIS A 9 0.35 -16.34 -2.44
C HIS A 9 0.92 -15.09 -1.75
N LEU A 10 2.21 -15.08 -1.42
CA LEU A 10 2.86 -13.94 -0.76
C LEU A 10 4.22 -13.67 -1.41
N HIS A 11 4.23 -12.71 -2.32
CA HIS A 11 5.44 -12.21 -2.95
C HIS A 11 6.19 -11.30 -2.01
N THR A 12 7.46 -11.59 -1.77
CA THR A 12 8.37 -10.73 -1.00
C THR A 12 9.60 -10.42 -1.83
N PRO A 13 10.22 -9.23 -1.67
CA PRO A 13 11.42 -8.88 -2.41
C PRO A 13 12.62 -9.71 -1.92
N TYR A 14 13.54 -10.03 -2.82
CA TYR A 14 14.81 -10.68 -2.50
C TYR A 14 15.71 -9.71 -1.72
N SER A 15 16.27 -10.17 -0.59
CA SER A 15 17.11 -9.34 0.28
C SER A 15 18.48 -9.02 -0.30
N THR A 16 19.06 -9.95 -1.05
CA THR A 16 20.36 -9.81 -1.70
C THR A 16 20.18 -10.14 -3.18
N VAL A 17 20.52 -9.20 -4.05
CA VAL A 17 20.43 -9.35 -5.51
C VAL A 17 21.75 -8.94 -6.15
N SER A 18 22.14 -9.61 -7.24
CA SER A 18 23.26 -9.20 -8.06
C SER A 18 22.79 -8.25 -9.16
N THR A 19 23.65 -7.30 -9.55
CA THR A 19 23.33 -6.33 -10.59
C THR A 19 23.07 -7.03 -11.92
N GLY A 20 21.95 -6.70 -12.57
CA GLY A 20 21.52 -7.29 -13.84
C GLY A 20 20.82 -8.64 -13.71
N SER A 21 20.60 -9.15 -12.48
CA SER A 21 19.97 -10.45 -12.28
C SER A 21 18.46 -10.41 -12.48
N ALA A 22 17.84 -11.58 -12.65
CA ALA A 22 16.39 -11.71 -12.73
C ALA A 22 15.72 -11.27 -11.41
N GLU A 23 16.37 -11.49 -10.27
CA GLU A 23 15.90 -11.07 -8.95
C GLU A 23 15.86 -9.54 -8.81
N GLU A 24 16.86 -8.83 -9.36
CA GLU A 24 16.84 -7.36 -9.39
C GLU A 24 15.65 -6.83 -10.22
N GLN A 25 15.42 -7.41 -11.40
CA GLN A 25 14.29 -7.06 -12.25
C GLN A 25 12.95 -7.37 -11.58
N TYR A 26 12.84 -8.51 -10.91
CA TYR A 26 11.68 -8.89 -10.11
C TYR A 26 11.43 -7.89 -8.98
N ASN A 27 12.45 -7.54 -8.18
CA ASN A 27 12.33 -6.56 -7.11
C ASN A 27 11.88 -5.19 -7.64
N ALA A 28 12.40 -4.76 -8.81
CA ALA A 28 11.97 -3.53 -9.45
C ALA A 28 10.49 -3.57 -9.88
N ALA A 29 10.01 -4.70 -10.41
CA ALA A 29 8.61 -4.89 -10.77
C ALA A 29 7.70 -4.95 -9.54
N HIS A 30 8.10 -5.70 -8.53
CA HIS A 30 7.40 -5.83 -7.25
C HIS A 30 7.27 -4.46 -6.55
N SER A 31 8.35 -3.68 -6.48
CA SER A 31 8.35 -2.32 -5.91
C SER A 31 7.38 -1.39 -6.64
N ARG A 32 7.34 -1.43 -7.98
CA ARG A 32 6.36 -0.66 -8.78
C ARG A 32 4.92 -1.04 -8.44
N GLY A 33 4.61 -2.32 -8.36
CA GLY A 33 3.27 -2.80 -7.98
C GLY A 33 2.89 -2.36 -6.56
N ARG A 34 3.80 -2.55 -5.60
CA ARG A 34 3.60 -2.13 -4.21
C ARG A 34 3.31 -0.63 -4.10
N CYS A 35 4.04 0.20 -4.83
CA CYS A 35 3.83 1.65 -4.82
C CYS A 35 2.39 2.04 -5.20
N VAL A 36 1.80 1.36 -6.20
CA VAL A 36 0.41 1.59 -6.61
C VAL A 36 -0.56 1.16 -5.51
N VAL A 37 -0.36 -0.02 -4.92
CA VAL A 37 -1.20 -0.55 -3.84
C VAL A 37 -1.14 0.34 -2.59
N GLU A 38 0.05 0.78 -2.19
CA GLU A 38 0.24 1.67 -1.04
C GLU A 38 -0.41 3.03 -1.25
N ARG A 39 -0.29 3.62 -2.44
CA ARG A 39 -0.98 4.87 -2.80
C ARG A 39 -2.49 4.70 -2.74
N CYS A 40 -3.03 3.63 -3.33
CA CYS A 40 -4.46 3.31 -3.26
C CYS A 40 -4.93 3.19 -1.81
N ASN A 41 -4.20 2.43 -0.99
CA ASN A 41 -4.49 2.29 0.43
C ASN A 41 -4.44 3.63 1.16
N GLY A 42 -3.49 4.51 0.83
CA GLY A 42 -3.42 5.86 1.39
C GLY A 42 -4.68 6.69 1.08
N VAL A 43 -5.14 6.66 -0.17
CA VAL A 43 -6.39 7.33 -0.59
C VAL A 43 -7.58 6.77 0.16
N LEU A 44 -7.73 5.45 0.23
CA LEU A 44 -8.84 4.79 0.92
C LEU A 44 -8.85 5.11 2.42
N LYS A 45 -7.69 5.05 3.08
CA LYS A 45 -7.56 5.41 4.50
C LYS A 45 -7.93 6.87 4.77
N ASN A 46 -7.56 7.77 3.86
CA ASN A 46 -7.91 9.19 4.01
C ASN A 46 -9.40 9.45 3.79
N ARG A 47 -9.99 8.76 2.81
CA ARG A 47 -11.42 8.84 2.49
C ARG A 47 -12.28 8.28 3.62
N PHE A 48 -11.96 7.08 4.09
CA PHE A 48 -12.71 6.39 5.15
C PHE A 48 -12.03 6.54 6.52
N ARG A 49 -11.69 7.79 6.88
CA ARG A 49 -10.92 8.08 8.10
C ARG A 49 -11.62 7.62 9.38
N CYS A 50 -12.95 7.55 9.39
CA CYS A 50 -13.76 7.01 10.49
C CYS A 50 -13.45 5.54 10.84
N LEU A 51 -12.93 4.75 9.89
CA LEU A 51 -12.57 3.34 10.10
C LEU A 51 -11.15 3.18 10.70
N LEU A 52 -10.35 4.25 10.75
CA LEU A 52 -9.00 4.20 11.32
C LEU A 52 -9.02 4.17 12.85
N LYS A 53 -7.94 3.69 13.48
CA LYS A 53 -7.81 3.57 14.94
C LYS A 53 -8.11 4.87 15.69
N HIS A 54 -7.76 6.02 15.11
CA HIS A 54 -8.02 7.34 15.71
C HIS A 54 -9.50 7.74 15.64
N ARG A 55 -10.32 7.10 14.77
CA ARG A 55 -11.78 7.24 14.60
C ARG A 55 -12.31 8.69 14.48
N THR A 56 -11.45 9.66 14.20
CA THR A 56 -11.82 11.07 14.11
C THR A 56 -11.88 11.53 12.66
N LEU A 57 -12.98 12.18 12.30
CA LEU A 57 -13.07 12.95 11.07
C LEU A 57 -12.40 14.30 11.28
N HIS A 58 -11.58 14.74 10.33
CA HIS A 58 -10.96 16.07 10.37
C HIS A 58 -11.93 17.19 9.98
N TYR A 59 -13.05 16.82 9.36
CA TYR A 59 -14.04 17.72 8.83
C TYR A 59 -15.40 17.40 9.47
N MET A 60 -16.30 18.38 9.46
CA MET A 60 -17.68 18.17 9.86
C MET A 60 -18.33 17.08 8.99
N PRO A 61 -19.33 16.34 9.52
CA PRO A 61 -19.93 15.21 8.84
C PRO A 61 -20.39 15.52 7.41
N GLU A 62 -20.91 16.71 7.15
CA GLU A 62 -21.40 17.14 5.84
C GLU A 62 -20.26 17.16 4.81
N VAL A 63 -19.11 17.74 5.18
CA VAL A 63 -17.90 17.81 4.34
C VAL A 63 -17.26 16.44 4.18
N ALA A 64 -17.22 15.64 5.25
CA ALA A 64 -16.67 14.29 5.22
C ALA A 64 -17.48 13.38 4.28
N CYS A 65 -18.81 13.44 4.31
CA CYS A 65 -19.68 12.72 3.38
C CYS A 65 -19.42 13.11 1.93
N SER A 66 -19.19 14.40 1.64
CA SER A 66 -18.83 14.84 0.29
C SER A 66 -17.51 14.23 -0.19
N ILE A 67 -16.47 14.18 0.66
CA ILE A 67 -15.16 13.59 0.33
C ILE A 67 -15.26 12.08 0.08
N ILE A 68 -16.16 11.40 0.80
CA ILE A 68 -16.39 9.96 0.63
C ILE A 68 -17.09 9.68 -0.70
N ASN A 69 -18.02 10.54 -1.12
CA ASN A 69 -18.86 10.35 -2.31
C ASN A 69 -18.26 10.95 -3.60
N SER A 70 -17.19 11.74 -3.52
CA SER A 70 -16.53 12.42 -4.65
C SER A 70 -15.50 11.55 -5.35
#